data_AF-A0A966PZ11-F1
#
_entry.id   AF-A0A966PZ11-F1
#
_cell.length_a   1.000
_cell.length_b   1.000
_cell.length_c   1.000
_cell.angle_alpha   90.00
_cell.angle_beta   90.00
_cell.angle_gamma   90.00
#
_symmetry.space_group_name_H-M   'P 1'
#
loop_
_entity.id
_entity.type
_entity.pdbx_description
1 polymer ?
#
loop_
_entity_poly.entity_id
_entity_poly.type
_entity_poly.pdbx_seq_one_letter_code
_entity_poly.pdbx_strand_id
1 'polypeptide(L)'
;MTRSKEEALILEIPGGNKTKLTPALAEEFRDLGRRAKKNLVEMALLAQGVSIANKNASGTYNKEFHSWYKTNKMDEVFGTLSNFSKYASAGAAIVRHKDKFGGDLDELPMTITALYVIHDMSDDEFTLAIKDHFIRKDVSVVDPKEYKTKGKKPQPVINPAATAASISAWLKRWRHPPVLKTEVRKLPFLTIKADATVYAYSGDGSFKGHTTVEQLELIEKQITAILAKNSIHVLWESKLDDIKSNVEKKKDAAIRAGAKKKTRGMKVKSSTKKSA
;
A
#
# COMPACT_ATOMS: atom_id res chain seq x y z
N MET A 1 54.79 32.78 -15.13
CA MET A 1 53.74 33.01 -16.15
C MET A 1 52.42 33.20 -15.44
N THR A 2 51.97 34.44 -15.39
CA THR A 2 50.80 34.94 -14.66
C THR A 2 49.51 34.54 -15.36
N ARG A 3 48.72 33.64 -14.76
CA ARG A 3 47.33 33.45 -15.19
C ARG A 3 46.46 34.55 -14.57
N SER A 4 46.06 35.42 -15.47
CA SER A 4 45.22 36.60 -15.34
C SER A 4 43.89 36.33 -14.62
N LYS A 5 43.61 37.22 -13.65
CA LYS A 5 42.33 37.86 -13.29
C LYS A 5 41.07 36.99 -13.29
N GLU A 6 40.53 36.84 -12.09
CA GLU A 6 39.11 36.60 -11.81
C GLU A 6 38.26 37.61 -12.59
N GLU A 7 37.67 37.17 -13.71
CA GLU A 7 36.50 37.85 -14.27
C GLU A 7 35.36 37.61 -13.30
N ALA A 8 34.99 38.66 -12.56
CA ALA A 8 33.77 38.66 -11.77
C ALA A 8 32.60 38.31 -12.70
N LEU A 9 31.94 37.19 -12.43
CA LEU A 9 30.76 36.75 -13.17
C LEU A 9 29.65 37.78 -12.91
N ILE A 10 29.49 38.76 -13.80
CA ILE A 10 28.41 39.74 -13.68
C ILE A 10 27.10 39.01 -13.98
N LEU A 11 26.36 38.65 -12.92
CA LEU A 11 25.05 38.03 -12.98
C LEU A 11 23.98 39.11 -13.29
N GLU A 12 24.03 39.68 -14.49
CA GLU A 12 22.93 40.52 -14.97
C GLU A 12 21.82 39.65 -15.53
N ILE A 13 20.57 39.91 -15.09
CA ILE A 13 19.39 39.32 -15.72
C ILE A 13 19.36 39.84 -17.16
N PRO A 14 19.41 38.99 -18.20
CA PRO A 14 19.42 39.45 -19.58
C PRO A 14 18.16 40.28 -19.87
N GLY A 15 18.32 41.56 -20.25
CA GLY A 15 17.23 42.44 -20.67
C GLY A 15 17.14 42.57 -22.20
N GLY A 16 15.98 43.03 -22.73
CA GLY A 16 15.82 43.41 -24.14
C GLY A 16 15.65 42.23 -25.11
N ASN A 17 16.33 42.23 -26.26
CA ASN A 17 16.16 41.20 -27.31
C ASN A 17 16.48 39.76 -26.86
N LYS A 18 17.26 39.57 -25.79
CA LYS A 18 17.53 38.25 -25.18
C LYS A 18 16.35 37.69 -24.36
N THR A 19 15.30 38.47 -24.14
CA THR A 19 14.05 38.04 -23.47
C THR A 19 12.92 37.71 -24.45
N LYS A 20 13.12 37.94 -25.75
CA LYS A 20 12.14 37.56 -26.78
C LYS A 20 12.16 36.04 -26.94
N LEU A 21 10.97 35.43 -26.92
CA LEU A 21 10.77 33.98 -27.11
C LEU A 21 11.10 33.57 -28.55
N THR A 22 12.40 33.53 -28.86
CA THR A 22 12.93 33.19 -30.17
C THR A 22 13.38 31.73 -30.22
N PRO A 23 13.43 31.11 -31.41
CA PRO A 23 14.02 29.78 -31.58
C PRO A 23 15.48 29.70 -31.09
N ALA A 24 16.26 30.77 -31.29
CA ALA A 24 17.65 30.85 -30.83
C ALA A 24 17.77 30.78 -29.30
N LEU A 25 16.87 31.48 -28.57
CA LEU A 25 16.82 31.39 -27.11
C LEU A 25 16.43 29.98 -26.64
N ALA A 26 15.51 29.32 -27.34
CA ALA A 26 15.15 27.92 -27.03
C ALA A 26 16.34 26.97 -27.23
N GLU A 27 17.14 27.15 -28.28
CA GLU A 27 18.37 26.38 -28.48
C GLU A 27 19.42 26.67 -27.39
N GLU A 28 19.59 27.92 -26.98
CA GLU A 28 20.50 28.28 -25.89
C GLU A 28 20.12 27.57 -24.57
N PHE A 29 18.83 27.54 -24.22
CA PHE A 29 18.35 26.78 -23.06
C PHE A 29 18.59 25.28 -23.19
N ARG A 30 18.40 24.70 -24.37
CA ARG A 30 18.70 23.27 -24.62
C ARG A 30 20.18 22.99 -24.45
N ASP A 31 21.06 23.86 -24.94
CA ASP A 31 22.52 23.72 -24.80
C ASP A 31 22.98 23.84 -23.36
N LEU A 32 22.44 24.79 -22.60
CA LEU A 32 22.70 24.89 -21.16
C LEU A 32 22.23 23.64 -20.42
N GLY A 33 21.05 23.12 -20.75
CA GLY A 33 20.54 21.86 -20.19
C GLY A 33 21.43 20.65 -20.51
N ARG A 34 21.90 20.51 -21.77
CA ARG A 34 22.83 19.46 -22.19
C ARG A 34 24.16 19.54 -21.42
N ARG A 35 24.72 20.73 -21.28
CA ARG A 35 25.96 20.96 -20.51
C ARG A 35 25.78 20.64 -19.03
N ALA A 36 24.68 21.08 -18.42
CA ALA A 36 24.38 20.77 -17.03
C ALA A 36 24.27 19.25 -16.79
N LYS A 37 23.59 18.53 -17.70
CA LYS A 37 23.49 17.07 -17.64
C LYS A 37 24.86 16.40 -17.75
N LYS A 38 25.68 16.81 -18.73
CA LYS A 38 27.02 16.26 -18.94
C LYS A 38 27.90 16.48 -17.71
N ASN A 39 27.92 17.69 -17.16
CA ASN A 39 28.69 18.00 -15.96
C ASN A 39 28.25 17.15 -14.76
N LEU A 40 26.93 16.96 -14.58
CA LEU A 40 26.39 16.10 -13.52
C LEU A 40 26.85 14.66 -13.67
N VAL A 41 26.82 14.11 -14.89
CA VAL A 41 27.31 12.75 -15.18
C VAL A 41 28.80 12.63 -14.90
N GLU A 42 29.62 13.56 -15.38
CA GLU A 42 31.06 13.56 -15.15
C GLU A 42 31.39 13.65 -13.66
N MET A 43 30.72 14.53 -12.91
CA MET A 43 30.87 14.62 -11.46
C MET A 43 30.51 13.32 -10.75
N ALA A 44 29.41 12.67 -11.14
CA ALA A 44 28.97 11.41 -10.55
C ALA A 44 29.97 10.27 -10.82
N LEU A 45 30.49 10.17 -12.04
CA LEU A 45 31.50 9.17 -12.41
C LEU A 45 32.83 9.38 -11.67
N LEU A 46 33.29 10.63 -11.59
CA LEU A 46 34.50 10.96 -10.82
C LEU A 46 34.31 10.65 -9.33
N ALA A 47 33.16 11.04 -8.75
CA ALA A 47 32.85 10.74 -7.36
C ALA A 47 32.82 9.23 -7.09
N GLN A 48 32.29 8.43 -8.03
CA GLN A 48 32.31 6.97 -7.92
C GLN A 48 33.75 6.43 -7.93
N GLY A 49 34.58 6.85 -8.89
CA GLY A 49 35.97 6.40 -8.99
C GLY A 49 36.75 6.72 -7.72
N VAL A 50 36.64 7.96 -7.23
CA VAL A 50 37.24 8.38 -5.96
C VAL A 50 36.68 7.57 -4.79
N SER A 51 35.38 7.30 -4.77
CA SER A 51 34.76 6.50 -3.71
C SER A 51 35.23 5.06 -3.69
N ILE A 52 35.46 4.43 -4.84
CA ILE A 52 35.94 3.05 -4.92
C ILE A 52 37.38 2.97 -4.40
N ALA A 53 38.23 3.93 -4.79
CA ALA A 53 39.64 3.96 -4.38
C ALA A 53 39.84 4.25 -2.88
N ASN A 54 38.89 4.93 -2.24
CA ASN A 54 39.08 5.48 -0.89
C ASN A 54 38.18 4.87 0.19
N LYS A 55 37.29 3.94 -0.15
CA LYS A 55 36.51 3.18 0.83
C LYS A 55 37.28 1.95 1.29
N ASN A 56 37.22 1.66 2.58
CA ASN A 56 37.71 0.41 3.14
C ASN A 56 36.69 -0.73 3.00
N ALA A 57 37.03 -1.92 3.47
CA ALA A 57 36.14 -3.09 3.45
C ALA A 57 34.82 -2.90 4.23
N SER A 58 34.79 -1.98 5.21
CA SER A 58 33.56 -1.64 5.94
C SER A 58 32.72 -0.55 5.25
N GLY A 59 33.14 -0.10 4.06
CA GLY A 59 32.41 0.90 3.26
C GLY A 59 32.60 2.35 3.73
N THR A 60 33.48 2.59 4.71
CA THR A 60 33.79 3.94 5.20
C THR A 60 35.03 4.51 4.51
N TYR A 61 35.06 5.83 4.35
CA TYR A 61 36.22 6.47 3.72
C TYR A 61 37.44 6.45 4.64
N ASN A 62 38.62 6.23 4.06
CA ASN A 62 39.88 6.26 4.79
C ASN A 62 40.20 7.68 5.33
N LYS A 63 41.16 7.79 6.25
CA LYS A 63 41.54 9.07 6.86
C LYS A 63 42.15 10.05 5.85
N GLU A 64 42.88 9.53 4.87
CA GLU A 64 43.51 10.32 3.81
C GLU A 64 42.46 11.06 2.98
N PHE A 65 41.39 10.39 2.58
CA PHE A 65 40.27 10.97 1.87
C PHE A 65 39.58 12.06 2.69
N HIS A 66 39.35 11.87 3.99
CA HIS A 66 38.76 12.91 4.84
C HIS A 66 39.64 14.17 4.88
N SER A 67 40.96 13.97 5.00
CA SER A 67 41.93 15.07 4.96
C SER A 67 41.91 15.79 3.61
N TRP A 68 41.93 15.03 2.52
CA TRP A 68 41.86 15.54 1.16
C TRP A 68 40.56 16.32 0.90
N TYR A 69 39.40 15.78 1.32
CA TYR A 69 38.09 16.38 1.14
C TYR A 69 38.02 17.76 1.82
N LYS A 70 38.55 17.86 3.05
CA LYS A 70 38.60 19.12 3.81
C LYS A 70 39.63 20.09 3.23
N THR A 71 40.82 19.61 2.89
CA THR A 71 41.93 20.45 2.40
C THR A 71 41.59 21.10 1.06
N ASN A 72 40.91 20.36 0.19
CA ASN A 72 40.52 20.84 -1.14
C ASN A 72 39.13 21.46 -1.17
N LYS A 73 38.51 21.70 -0.01
CA LYS A 73 37.18 22.32 0.13
C LYS A 73 36.10 21.67 -0.73
N MET A 74 36.07 20.34 -0.74
CA MET A 74 35.05 19.60 -1.48
C MET A 74 33.63 19.83 -0.95
N ASP A 75 33.50 20.43 0.23
CA ASP A 75 32.24 20.94 0.75
C ASP A 75 31.67 22.13 -0.05
N GLU A 76 32.49 22.92 -0.74
CA GLU A 76 31.98 23.96 -1.64
C GLU A 76 31.30 23.36 -2.89
N VAL A 77 31.69 22.14 -3.28
CA VAL A 77 31.17 21.44 -4.47
C VAL A 77 30.01 20.51 -4.11
N PHE A 78 30.21 19.66 -3.10
CA PHE A 78 29.26 18.63 -2.73
C PHE A 78 28.48 18.97 -1.45
N GLY A 79 28.86 20.00 -0.70
CA GLY A 79 28.31 20.23 0.64
C GLY A 79 28.80 19.16 1.60
N THR A 80 27.90 18.28 2.03
CA THR A 80 28.24 17.25 3.01
C THR A 80 28.86 16.02 2.38
N LEU A 81 29.66 15.29 3.18
CA LEU A 81 30.20 13.98 2.79
C LEU A 81 29.12 12.95 2.42
N SER A 82 27.94 13.05 3.06
CA SER A 82 26.77 12.24 2.70
C SER A 82 26.30 12.55 1.29
N ASN A 83 26.31 13.81 0.88
CA ASN A 83 25.94 14.20 -0.47
C ASN A 83 26.99 13.75 -1.50
N PHE A 84 28.30 13.88 -1.20
CA PHE A 84 29.35 13.26 -2.03
C PHE A 84 29.09 11.77 -2.26
N SER A 85 28.70 11.04 -1.21
CA SER A 85 28.39 9.61 -1.31
C SER A 85 27.17 9.34 -2.19
N LYS A 86 26.17 10.24 -2.23
CA LYS A 86 25.05 10.16 -3.18
C LYS A 86 25.51 10.34 -4.62
N TYR A 87 26.44 11.26 -4.89
CA TYR A 87 27.05 11.42 -6.22
C TYR A 87 27.80 10.15 -6.63
N ALA A 88 28.57 9.55 -5.73
CA ALA A 88 29.27 8.30 -5.99
C ALA A 88 28.31 7.13 -6.30
N SER A 89 27.22 7.00 -5.53
CA SER A 89 26.17 6.01 -5.80
C SER A 89 25.44 6.28 -7.13
N ALA A 90 25.18 7.54 -7.46
CA ALA A 90 24.61 7.92 -8.76
C ALA A 90 25.56 7.54 -9.91
N GLY A 91 26.87 7.72 -9.76
CA GLY A 91 27.87 7.24 -10.72
C GLY A 91 27.80 5.73 -10.89
N ALA A 92 27.71 4.98 -9.78
CA ALA A 92 27.59 3.52 -9.84
C ALA A 92 26.31 3.06 -10.55
N ALA A 93 25.19 3.77 -10.40
CA ALA A 93 23.98 3.50 -11.18
C ALA A 93 24.20 3.75 -12.70
N ILE A 94 24.91 4.82 -13.07
CA ILE A 94 25.23 5.14 -14.47
C ILE A 94 26.12 4.05 -15.09
N VAL A 95 27.21 3.68 -14.40
CA VAL A 95 28.12 2.61 -14.85
C VAL A 95 27.37 1.30 -14.99
N ARG A 96 26.53 0.95 -14.01
CA ARG A 96 25.70 -0.25 -14.07
C ARG A 96 24.77 -0.23 -15.29
N HIS A 97 24.08 0.88 -15.57
CA HIS A 97 23.21 1.02 -16.74
C HIS A 97 23.97 0.81 -18.06
N LYS A 98 25.14 1.42 -18.19
CA LYS A 98 25.97 1.34 -19.39
C LYS A 98 26.59 -0.04 -19.57
N ASP A 99 27.28 -0.56 -18.56
CA ASP A 99 28.14 -1.73 -18.70
C ASP A 99 27.35 -3.04 -18.66
N LYS A 100 26.28 -3.09 -17.84
CA LYS A 100 25.50 -4.31 -17.63
C LYS A 100 24.26 -4.38 -18.49
N PHE A 101 23.63 -3.24 -18.76
CA PHE A 101 22.36 -3.17 -19.49
C PHE A 101 22.49 -2.54 -20.89
N GLY A 102 23.67 -2.04 -21.26
CA GLY A 102 23.95 -1.49 -22.59
C GLY A 102 23.14 -0.25 -22.92
N GLY A 103 22.56 0.41 -21.92
CA GLY A 103 21.63 1.53 -22.13
C GLY A 103 22.32 2.87 -22.32
N ASP A 104 21.60 3.81 -22.92
CA ASP A 104 22.09 5.17 -23.15
C ASP A 104 21.86 6.06 -21.92
N LEU A 105 22.74 7.04 -21.70
CA LEU A 105 22.61 8.07 -20.67
C LEU A 105 21.36 8.93 -20.88
N ASP A 106 20.86 8.98 -22.11
CA ASP A 106 19.62 9.67 -22.49
C ASP A 106 18.34 8.96 -22.04
N GLU A 107 18.43 7.76 -21.49
CA GLU A 107 17.30 7.05 -20.89
C GLU A 107 17.19 7.30 -19.38
N LEU A 108 18.28 7.75 -18.74
CA LEU A 108 18.34 7.95 -17.30
C LEU A 108 17.78 9.30 -16.85
N PRO A 109 17.28 9.39 -15.61
CA PRO A 109 16.79 10.64 -15.03
C PRO A 109 17.90 11.68 -14.89
N MET A 110 17.55 12.95 -15.06
CA MET A 110 18.51 14.07 -15.01
C MET A 110 18.86 14.55 -13.59
N THR A 111 18.58 13.78 -12.54
CA THR A 111 18.79 14.21 -11.15
C THR A 111 19.59 13.21 -10.32
N ILE A 112 20.52 13.71 -9.50
CA ILE A 112 21.33 12.88 -8.60
C ILE A 112 20.46 12.07 -7.64
N THR A 113 19.37 12.65 -7.14
CA THR A 113 18.47 11.96 -6.21
C THR A 113 17.75 10.79 -6.86
N ALA A 114 17.34 10.91 -8.13
CA ALA A 114 16.73 9.81 -8.85
C ALA A 114 17.75 8.70 -9.16
N LEU A 115 18.96 9.07 -9.60
CA LEU A 115 20.05 8.12 -9.85
C LEU A 115 20.49 7.39 -8.57
N TYR A 116 20.47 8.07 -7.43
CA TYR A 116 20.71 7.47 -6.13
C TYR A 116 19.65 6.41 -5.77
N VAL A 117 18.36 6.67 -6.03
CA VAL A 117 17.31 5.67 -5.80
C VAL A 117 17.49 4.47 -6.75
N ILE A 118 17.92 4.72 -7.98
CA ILE A 118 18.22 3.68 -8.97
C ILE A 118 19.35 2.76 -8.51
N HIS A 119 20.40 3.32 -7.90
CA HIS A 119 21.51 2.55 -7.34
C HIS A 119 21.04 1.44 -6.39
N ASP A 120 20.02 1.73 -5.57
CA ASP A 120 19.50 0.81 -4.54
C ASP A 120 18.53 -0.27 -5.08
N MET A 121 18.30 -0.30 -6.40
CA MET A 121 17.51 -1.35 -7.05
C MET A 121 18.32 -2.62 -7.26
N SER A 122 17.66 -3.78 -7.17
CA SER A 122 18.22 -5.03 -7.69
C SER A 122 18.25 -5.03 -9.22
N ASP A 123 19.00 -5.95 -9.82
CA ASP A 123 19.08 -6.05 -11.28
C ASP A 123 17.73 -6.39 -11.93
N ASP A 124 16.92 -7.22 -11.28
CA ASP A 124 15.58 -7.57 -11.76
C ASP A 124 14.65 -6.35 -11.70
N GLU A 125 14.67 -5.62 -10.59
CA GLU A 125 13.90 -4.38 -10.41
C GLU A 125 14.31 -3.34 -11.47
N PHE A 126 15.60 -3.20 -11.71
CA PHE A 126 16.14 -2.26 -12.70
C PHE A 126 15.75 -2.65 -14.13
N THR A 127 15.89 -3.92 -14.49
CA THR A 127 15.50 -4.45 -15.81
C THR A 127 14.04 -4.19 -16.10
N LEU A 128 13.18 -4.43 -15.11
CA LEU A 128 11.74 -4.17 -15.21
C LEU A 128 11.44 -2.68 -15.31
N ALA A 129 12.09 -1.85 -14.49
CA ALA A 129 11.86 -0.42 -14.45
C ALA A 129 12.28 0.32 -15.74
N ILE A 130 13.25 -0.22 -16.50
CA ILE A 130 13.63 0.27 -17.83
C ILE A 130 12.67 -0.19 -18.93
N LYS A 131 12.20 -1.44 -18.86
CA LYS A 131 11.38 -2.03 -19.92
C LYS A 131 9.90 -1.67 -19.79
N ASP A 132 9.42 -1.46 -18.58
CA ASP A 132 7.99 -1.37 -18.32
C ASP A 132 7.62 -0.48 -17.13
N HIS A 133 6.32 -0.25 -16.97
CA HIS A 133 5.70 0.40 -15.82
C HIS A 133 5.08 -0.60 -14.82
N PHE A 134 5.07 -1.90 -15.14
CA PHE A 134 4.30 -2.88 -14.39
C PHE A 134 4.57 -2.84 -12.87
N ILE A 135 3.49 -2.85 -12.10
CA ILE A 135 3.52 -3.11 -10.68
C ILE A 135 3.25 -4.61 -10.51
N ARG A 136 3.85 -5.29 -9.52
CA ARG A 136 3.71 -6.75 -9.31
C ARG A 136 2.26 -7.27 -9.30
N LYS A 137 1.28 -6.39 -9.01
CA LYS A 137 -0.17 -6.64 -9.10
C LYS A 137 -0.69 -6.88 -10.52
N ASP A 138 -0.16 -6.16 -11.49
CA ASP A 138 -0.60 -6.23 -12.89
C ASP A 138 -0.11 -7.52 -13.54
N VAL A 139 1.01 -8.07 -13.05
CA VAL A 139 1.61 -9.33 -13.50
C VAL A 139 0.75 -10.56 -13.12
N SER A 140 0.00 -10.49 -12.03
CA SER A 140 -0.77 -11.65 -11.51
C SER A 140 -2.26 -11.65 -11.87
N VAL A 141 -2.82 -10.54 -12.36
CA VAL A 141 -4.27 -10.38 -12.53
C VAL A 141 -4.67 -10.12 -13.98
N VAL A 142 -3.78 -9.57 -14.81
CA VAL A 142 -4.13 -9.12 -16.16
C VAL A 142 -3.12 -9.71 -17.13
N ASP A 143 -3.62 -10.46 -18.12
CA ASP A 143 -2.80 -10.96 -19.23
C ASP A 143 -2.09 -9.74 -19.86
N PRO A 144 -0.74 -9.71 -20.01
CA PRO A 144 0.00 -8.53 -20.49
C PRO A 144 -0.53 -7.92 -21.80
N LYS A 145 -1.32 -8.68 -22.57
CA LYS A 145 -2.03 -8.22 -23.77
C LYS A 145 -3.19 -7.27 -23.49
N GLU A 146 -3.93 -7.42 -22.39
CA GLU A 146 -5.08 -6.57 -22.04
C GLU A 146 -4.69 -5.16 -21.54
N TYR A 147 -3.48 -5.01 -21.00
CA TYR A 147 -2.97 -3.69 -20.60
C TYR A 147 -2.68 -2.80 -21.83
N LYS A 148 -2.28 -3.40 -22.95
CA LYS A 148 -1.98 -2.69 -24.21
C LYS A 148 -3.21 -2.03 -24.85
N THR A 149 -4.42 -2.47 -24.50
CA THR A 149 -5.69 -1.95 -25.05
C THR A 149 -6.12 -0.60 -24.47
N LYS A 150 -5.52 -0.12 -23.36
CA LYS A 150 -5.83 1.21 -22.79
C LYS A 150 -4.92 2.31 -23.34
N GLY A 151 -5.03 2.62 -24.64
CA GLY A 151 -4.76 3.92 -25.31
C GLY A 151 -3.44 4.71 -25.12
N LYS A 152 -2.66 4.50 -24.06
CA LYS A 152 -1.36 5.14 -23.81
C LYS A 152 -0.35 4.03 -23.56
N LYS A 153 0.67 3.94 -24.42
CA LYS A 153 1.80 3.06 -24.16
C LYS A 153 2.39 3.45 -22.79
N PRO A 154 2.48 2.53 -21.82
CA PRO A 154 3.12 2.83 -20.55
C PRO A 154 4.55 3.30 -20.83
N GLN A 155 4.94 4.40 -20.19
CA GLN A 155 6.34 4.85 -20.21
C GLN A 155 7.11 4.06 -19.14
N PRO A 156 8.37 3.69 -19.40
CA PRO A 156 9.25 3.12 -18.40
C PRO A 156 9.27 3.93 -17.10
N VAL A 157 9.42 3.25 -15.96
CA VAL A 157 9.58 3.91 -14.65
C VAL A 157 10.85 4.75 -14.62
N ILE A 158 11.92 4.21 -15.19
CA ILE A 158 13.18 4.93 -15.39
C ILE A 158 13.10 5.60 -16.75
N ASN A 159 12.98 6.92 -16.75
CA ASN A 159 12.99 7.76 -17.93
C ASN A 159 13.59 9.14 -17.59
N PRO A 160 13.91 10.00 -18.57
CA PRO A 160 14.54 11.29 -18.32
C PRO A 160 13.75 12.24 -17.42
N ALA A 161 12.42 12.14 -17.45
CA ALA A 161 11.51 12.94 -16.63
C ALA A 161 11.18 12.29 -15.28
N ALA A 162 11.70 11.10 -14.99
CA ALA A 162 11.42 10.42 -13.75
C ALA A 162 12.05 11.16 -12.56
N THR A 163 11.32 11.20 -11.45
CA THR A 163 11.78 11.81 -10.21
C THR A 163 12.13 10.73 -9.20
N ALA A 164 12.95 11.07 -8.21
CA ALA A 164 13.22 10.18 -7.08
C ALA A 164 11.91 9.70 -6.43
N ALA A 165 10.94 10.60 -6.24
CA ALA A 165 9.65 10.28 -5.65
C ALA A 165 8.83 9.29 -6.48
N SER A 166 8.77 9.46 -7.81
CA SER A 166 8.03 8.53 -8.68
C SER A 166 8.67 7.14 -8.68
N ILE A 167 10.00 7.09 -8.72
CA ILE A 167 10.75 5.83 -8.69
C ILE A 167 10.60 5.12 -7.33
N SER A 168 10.77 5.85 -6.22
CA SER A 168 10.58 5.29 -4.87
C SER A 168 9.14 4.82 -4.64
N ALA A 169 8.15 5.56 -5.15
CA ALA A 169 6.75 5.15 -5.06
C ALA A 169 6.50 3.85 -5.83
N TRP A 170 7.11 3.70 -7.01
CA TRP A 170 7.04 2.45 -7.76
C TRP A 170 7.72 1.31 -7.01
N LEU A 171 8.95 1.49 -6.50
CA LEU A 171 9.66 0.48 -5.71
C LEU A 171 8.86 0.04 -4.48
N LYS A 172 8.25 0.99 -3.75
CA LYS A 172 7.41 0.68 -2.60
C LYS A 172 6.22 -0.20 -2.99
N ARG A 173 5.54 0.12 -4.10
CA ARG A 173 4.42 -0.68 -4.61
C ARG A 173 4.88 -2.04 -5.17
N TRP A 174 6.08 -2.10 -5.73
CA TRP A 174 6.69 -3.32 -6.26
C TRP A 174 7.03 -4.31 -5.14
N ARG A 175 7.76 -3.85 -4.12
CA ARG A 175 8.20 -4.63 -2.95
C ARG A 175 7.05 -4.95 -1.99
N HIS A 176 6.13 -4.01 -1.80
CA HIS A 176 4.97 -4.13 -0.92
C HIS A 176 3.68 -3.80 -1.69
N PRO A 177 3.18 -4.72 -2.53
CA PRO A 177 1.95 -4.49 -3.27
C PRO A 177 0.82 -4.23 -2.28
N PRO A 178 0.01 -3.16 -2.48
CA PRO A 178 -1.09 -2.87 -1.57
C PRO A 178 -1.99 -4.10 -1.47
N VAL A 179 -2.34 -4.57 -0.27
CA VAL A 179 -3.30 -5.67 -0.15
C VAL A 179 -4.57 -5.23 -0.86
N LEU A 180 -5.03 -6.01 -1.85
CA LEU A 180 -6.34 -5.75 -2.45
C LEU A 180 -7.32 -5.80 -1.28
N LYS A 181 -8.03 -4.70 -1.02
CA LYS A 181 -9.26 -4.79 -0.24
C LYS A 181 -10.07 -5.81 -1.03
N THR A 182 -10.16 -7.04 -0.53
CA THR A 182 -11.15 -7.98 -1.01
C THR A 182 -12.43 -7.17 -0.96
N GLU A 183 -13.01 -6.87 -2.13
CA GLU A 183 -14.40 -6.50 -2.15
C GLU A 183 -15.07 -7.61 -1.36
N VAL A 184 -15.57 -7.26 -0.17
CA VAL A 184 -16.45 -8.13 0.59
C VAL A 184 -17.61 -8.29 -0.38
N ARG A 185 -17.55 -9.35 -1.20
CA ARG A 185 -18.66 -9.73 -2.05
C ARG A 185 -19.81 -9.84 -1.07
N LYS A 186 -20.73 -8.88 -1.11
CA LYS A 186 -22.00 -8.98 -0.40
C LYS A 186 -22.75 -10.09 -1.11
N LEU A 187 -22.42 -11.34 -0.77
CA LEU A 187 -23.26 -12.48 -1.12
C LEU A 187 -24.67 -12.11 -0.64
N PRO A 188 -25.70 -12.27 -1.47
CA PRO A 188 -27.06 -11.99 -1.04
C PRO A 188 -27.39 -12.93 0.13
N PHE A 189 -27.52 -12.36 1.32
CA PHE A 189 -27.91 -13.10 2.51
C PHE A 189 -29.43 -13.35 2.46
N LEU A 190 -29.84 -14.61 2.36
CA LEU A 190 -31.22 -14.98 2.66
C LEU A 190 -31.36 -15.11 4.18
N THR A 191 -32.09 -14.19 4.81
CA THR A 191 -32.39 -14.27 6.26
C THR A 191 -33.83 -14.73 6.46
N ILE A 192 -34.02 -15.91 7.03
CA ILE A 192 -35.32 -16.41 7.47
C ILE A 192 -35.47 -16.07 8.96
N LYS A 193 -36.47 -15.25 9.30
CA LYS A 193 -36.76 -14.86 10.69
C LYS A 193 -38.01 -15.56 11.17
N ALA A 194 -37.92 -16.28 12.28
CA ALA A 194 -39.08 -16.76 13.02
C ALA A 194 -39.48 -15.71 14.06
N ASP A 195 -40.73 -15.27 14.04
CA ASP A 195 -41.25 -14.30 15.02
C ASP A 195 -41.38 -14.94 16.41
N ALA A 196 -41.04 -14.20 17.47
CA ALA A 196 -41.07 -14.70 18.85
C ALA A 196 -42.48 -15.08 19.35
N THR A 197 -43.53 -14.59 18.69
CA THR A 197 -44.93 -14.96 18.97
C THR A 197 -45.24 -16.41 18.56
N VAL A 198 -44.44 -16.98 17.67
CA VAL A 198 -44.66 -18.32 17.11
C VAL A 198 -44.40 -19.42 18.14
N TYR A 199 -43.54 -19.21 19.14
CA TYR A 199 -43.17 -20.18 20.17
C TYR A 199 -43.44 -19.68 21.60
N ALA A 200 -44.45 -18.82 21.76
CA ALA A 200 -44.77 -18.18 23.03
C ALA A 200 -45.38 -19.14 24.07
N TYR A 201 -45.10 -18.88 25.34
CA TYR A 201 -45.71 -19.54 26.50
C TYR A 201 -46.49 -18.52 27.32
N SER A 202 -47.66 -18.93 27.82
CA SER A 202 -48.48 -18.17 28.75
C SER A 202 -47.84 -18.14 30.14
N GLY A 203 -48.23 -17.17 30.98
CA GLY A 203 -47.66 -16.97 32.33
C GLY A 203 -47.96 -18.10 33.33
N ASP A 204 -48.79 -19.07 32.94
CA ASP A 204 -49.07 -20.32 33.66
C ASP A 204 -48.23 -21.51 33.15
N GLY A 205 -47.37 -21.30 32.16
CA GLY A 205 -46.54 -22.34 31.54
C GLY A 205 -47.21 -23.11 30.40
N SER A 206 -48.46 -22.77 30.05
CA SER A 206 -49.12 -23.38 28.88
C SER A 206 -48.58 -22.81 27.56
N PHE A 207 -48.42 -23.67 26.55
CA PHE A 207 -47.94 -23.24 25.23
C PHE A 207 -49.04 -22.45 24.51
N LYS A 208 -48.70 -21.26 24.01
CA LYS A 208 -49.61 -20.33 23.29
C LYS A 208 -49.16 -20.02 21.87
N GLY A 209 -48.00 -20.54 21.46
CA GLY A 209 -47.45 -20.33 20.13
C GLY A 209 -48.19 -21.11 19.05
N HIS A 210 -47.93 -20.76 17.80
CA HIS A 210 -48.42 -21.48 16.62
C HIS A 210 -47.50 -22.61 16.17
N THR A 211 -46.24 -22.65 16.63
CA THR A 211 -45.25 -23.64 16.22
C THR A 211 -44.32 -24.00 17.39
N THR A 212 -44.13 -25.29 17.62
CA THR A 212 -43.24 -25.78 18.68
C THR A 212 -41.77 -25.68 18.27
N VAL A 213 -40.86 -25.74 19.24
CA VAL A 213 -39.40 -25.77 18.99
C VAL A 213 -39.01 -26.98 18.11
N GLU A 214 -39.68 -28.11 18.30
CA GLU A 214 -39.48 -29.33 17.50
C GLU A 214 -39.86 -29.14 16.03
N GLN A 215 -40.89 -28.33 15.75
CA GLN A 215 -41.27 -28.00 14.38
C GLN A 215 -40.28 -27.03 13.73
N LEU A 216 -39.66 -26.13 14.49
CA LEU A 216 -38.57 -25.27 13.99
C LEU A 216 -37.33 -26.09 13.63
N GLU A 217 -36.99 -27.12 14.41
CA GLU A 217 -35.93 -28.08 14.08
C GLU A 217 -36.23 -28.83 12.78
N LEU A 218 -37.48 -29.23 12.57
CA LEU A 218 -37.89 -29.92 11.35
C LEU A 218 -37.73 -29.01 10.11
N ILE A 219 -38.14 -27.74 10.23
CA ILE A 219 -37.98 -26.75 9.17
C ILE A 219 -36.50 -26.51 8.86
N GLU A 220 -35.65 -26.38 9.88
CA GLU A 220 -34.20 -26.23 9.68
C GLU A 220 -33.58 -27.44 8.96
N LYS A 221 -33.98 -28.67 9.34
CA LYS A 221 -33.54 -29.90 8.65
C LYS A 221 -33.99 -29.92 7.19
N GLN A 222 -35.22 -29.49 6.91
CA GLN A 222 -35.73 -29.42 5.54
C GLN A 222 -34.98 -28.39 4.69
N ILE A 223 -34.70 -27.20 5.25
CA ILE A 223 -33.92 -26.17 4.55
C ILE A 223 -32.52 -26.68 4.26
N THR A 224 -31.85 -27.28 5.25
CA THR A 224 -30.52 -27.87 5.07
C THR A 224 -30.51 -28.96 3.99
N ALA A 225 -31.53 -29.81 3.96
CA ALA A 225 -31.66 -30.86 2.95
C ALA A 225 -31.87 -30.30 1.53
N ILE A 226 -32.66 -29.23 1.38
CA ILE A 226 -32.87 -28.54 0.10
C ILE A 226 -31.57 -27.87 -0.37
N LEU A 227 -30.83 -27.23 0.54
CA LEU A 227 -29.55 -26.58 0.22
C LEU A 227 -28.51 -27.61 -0.23
N ALA A 228 -28.41 -28.75 0.46
CA ALA A 228 -27.50 -29.84 0.11
C ALA A 228 -27.84 -30.46 -1.26
N LYS A 229 -29.13 -30.69 -1.55
CA LYS A 229 -29.59 -31.30 -2.82
C LYS A 229 -29.28 -30.45 -4.04
N ASN A 230 -29.26 -29.12 -3.91
CA ASN A 230 -29.05 -28.20 -5.03
C ASN A 230 -27.57 -27.76 -5.19
N SER A 231 -26.64 -28.37 -4.46
CA SER A 231 -25.19 -28.05 -4.52
C SER A 231 -24.87 -26.56 -4.33
N ILE A 232 -25.72 -25.83 -3.59
CA ILE A 232 -25.52 -24.41 -3.36
C ILE A 232 -24.56 -24.27 -2.16
N HIS A 233 -23.36 -23.78 -2.42
CA HIS A 233 -22.37 -23.48 -1.37
C HIS A 233 -22.76 -22.20 -0.61
N VAL A 234 -23.68 -22.32 0.36
CA VAL A 234 -24.11 -21.23 1.24
C VAL A 234 -23.56 -21.45 2.64
N LEU A 235 -23.11 -20.36 3.29
CA LEU A 235 -22.85 -20.34 4.72
C LEU A 235 -24.21 -20.32 5.45
N TRP A 236 -24.58 -21.43 6.09
CA TRP A 236 -25.79 -21.54 6.90
C TRP A 236 -25.47 -21.24 8.37
N GLU A 237 -25.99 -20.14 8.90
CA GLU A 237 -25.89 -19.80 10.31
C GLU A 237 -27.29 -19.81 10.94
N SER A 238 -27.52 -20.74 11.87
CA SER A 238 -28.77 -20.87 12.62
C SER A 238 -28.60 -20.36 14.04
N LYS A 239 -29.61 -19.63 14.52
CA LYS A 239 -29.72 -19.20 15.92
C LYS A 239 -30.71 -20.05 16.71
N LEU A 240 -30.97 -21.28 16.26
CA LEU A 240 -31.97 -22.14 16.90
C LEU A 240 -31.59 -22.50 18.34
N ASP A 241 -30.30 -22.68 18.63
CA ASP A 241 -29.82 -22.97 19.99
C ASP A 241 -30.07 -21.80 20.96
N ASP A 242 -29.91 -20.56 20.50
CA ASP A 242 -30.27 -19.36 21.27
C ASP A 242 -31.77 -19.31 21.54
N ILE A 243 -32.59 -19.71 20.56
CA ILE A 243 -34.05 -19.76 20.70
C ILE A 243 -34.45 -20.83 21.73
N LYS A 244 -33.85 -22.03 21.68
CA LYS A 244 -34.07 -23.11 22.66
C LYS A 244 -33.77 -22.66 24.07
N SER A 245 -32.59 -22.07 24.28
CA SER A 245 -32.18 -21.55 25.59
C SER A 245 -33.15 -20.49 26.12
N ASN A 246 -33.62 -19.59 25.24
CA ASN A 246 -34.59 -18.56 25.62
C ASN A 246 -35.98 -19.12 25.92
N VAL A 247 -36.42 -20.17 25.23
CA VAL A 247 -37.68 -20.85 25.49
C VAL A 247 -37.66 -21.55 26.84
N GLU A 248 -36.60 -22.29 27.16
CA GLU A 248 -36.44 -22.94 28.46
C GLU A 248 -36.43 -21.92 29.60
N LYS A 249 -35.68 -20.82 29.45
CA LYS A 249 -35.67 -19.71 30.42
C LYS A 249 -37.06 -19.12 30.64
N LYS A 250 -37.85 -18.93 29.57
CA LYS A 250 -39.23 -18.40 29.65
C LYS A 250 -40.18 -19.40 30.30
N LYS A 251 -40.05 -20.69 29.99
CA LYS A 251 -40.83 -21.77 30.62
C LYS A 251 -40.54 -21.85 32.11
N ASP A 252 -39.28 -21.83 32.51
CA ASP A 252 -38.86 -21.84 33.92
C ASP A 252 -39.32 -20.59 34.67
N ALA A 253 -39.22 -19.42 34.03
CA ALA A 253 -39.72 -18.17 34.60
C ALA A 253 -41.24 -18.20 34.81
N ALA A 254 -42.01 -18.73 33.85
CA ALA A 254 -43.45 -18.88 33.96
C ALA A 254 -43.84 -19.87 35.06
N ILE A 255 -43.18 -21.02 35.16
CA ILE A 255 -43.40 -22.01 36.23
C ILE A 255 -43.11 -21.39 37.62
N ARG A 256 -42.00 -20.65 37.76
CA ARG A 256 -41.65 -19.94 39.00
C ARG A 256 -42.66 -18.84 39.35
N ALA A 257 -43.15 -18.09 38.36
CA ALA A 257 -44.17 -17.06 38.56
C ALA A 257 -45.53 -17.66 38.98
N GLY A 258 -45.93 -18.78 38.37
CA GLY A 258 -47.12 -19.54 38.76
C GLY A 258 -47.02 -20.12 40.18
N ALA A 259 -45.85 -20.65 40.55
CA ALA A 259 -45.58 -21.16 41.91
C ALA A 259 -45.61 -20.04 42.97
N LYS A 260 -45.07 -18.85 42.65
CA LYS A 260 -45.17 -17.65 43.51
C LYS A 260 -46.60 -17.14 43.68
N LYS A 261 -47.45 -17.22 42.64
CA LYS A 261 -48.88 -16.91 42.73
C LYS A 261 -49.65 -17.91 43.60
N LYS A 262 -49.38 -19.22 43.47
CA LYS A 262 -50.00 -20.25 44.32
C LYS A 262 -49.59 -20.13 45.80
N THR A 263 -48.32 -19.86 46.09
CA THR A 263 -47.84 -19.66 47.47
C THR A 263 -48.38 -18.37 48.11
N ARG A 264 -48.51 -17.27 47.35
CA ARG A 264 -49.24 -16.07 47.81
C ARG A 264 -50.72 -16.35 48.06
N GLY A 265 -51.39 -17.12 47.20
CA GLY A 265 -52.78 -17.52 47.39
C GLY A 265 -53.02 -18.42 48.62
N MET A 266 -52.08 -19.32 48.93
CA MET A 266 -52.12 -20.16 50.14
C MET A 266 -51.90 -19.36 51.43
N LYS A 267 -50.98 -18.39 51.43
CA LYS A 267 -50.72 -17.52 52.59
C LYS A 267 -51.90 -16.62 52.95
N VAL A 268 -52.65 -16.14 51.95
CA VAL A 268 -53.86 -15.33 52.15
C VAL A 268 -55.01 -16.17 52.71
N LYS A 269 -55.16 -17.44 52.31
CA LYS A 269 -56.20 -18.32 52.88
C LYS A 269 -55.88 -18.78 54.32
N SER A 270 -54.61 -18.92 54.70
CA SER A 270 -54.23 -19.30 56.08
C SER A 270 -54.33 -18.16 57.10
N SER A 271 -54.27 -16.89 56.68
CA SER A 271 -54.41 -15.74 57.59
C SER A 271 -55.86 -15.37 57.90
N THR A 272 -56.84 -15.94 57.19
CA THR A 272 -58.27 -15.60 57.35
C THR A 272 -59.01 -16.53 58.32
N LYS A 273 -58.32 -17.49 58.97
CA LYS A 273 -58.94 -18.46 59.90
C LYS A 273 -58.56 -18.28 61.37
N LYS A 274 -57.93 -17.16 61.74
CA LYS A 274 -57.59 -16.77 63.13
C LYS A 274 -58.26 -15.44 63.49
N SER A 275 -59.57 -15.35 63.35
CA SER A 275 -60.42 -14.28 63.90
C SER A 275 -61.87 -14.76 63.83
N ALA A 276 -62.23 -15.67 64.74
CA ALA A 276 -63.58 -15.98 65.18
C ALA A 276 -63.46 -16.59 66.57
#